data_AF-A0A2W1BHL8-F1
#
_entry.id   AF-A0A2W1BHL8-F1
#
_cell.length_a   1.000
_cell.length_b   1.000
_cell.length_c   1.000
_cell.angle_alpha   90.00
_cell.angle_beta   90.00
_cell.angle_gamma   90.00
#
_symmetry.space_group_name_H-M   'P 1'
#
loop_
_entity.id
_entity.type
_entity.pdbx_description
1 polymer ?
#
loop_
_entity_poly.entity_id
_entity_poly.type
_entity_poly.pdbx_seq_one_letter_code
_entity_poly.pdbx_strand_id
1 'polypeptide(L)'
;MERKKRVRRANYTAEERTLLAELVTKYKHIIEDKRIGGIYIRKKKEAWGVIKNKFNSNCTTGPREVEHLKALYDNMKQKSRKTVAENNKMEYMNSRVQDIVKQEHGEKAFNNFKEDKVQMNKTGEGVWKPKSTDCDSKTLAVIQVEVEPLPNPYDSDAAYFKA
;
A
#
# COMPACT_ATOMS: atom_id res chain seq x y z
N MET A 1 36.68 8.70 34.55
CA MET A 1 35.30 9.14 34.85
C MET A 1 34.38 7.94 34.76
N GLU A 2 33.73 7.59 35.86
CA GLU A 2 32.86 6.42 35.94
C GLU A 2 31.53 6.66 35.21
N ARG A 3 31.21 5.81 34.23
CA ARG A 3 29.98 5.93 33.44
C ARG A 3 28.79 5.47 34.30
N LYS A 4 27.99 6.42 34.79
CA LYS A 4 26.72 6.14 35.49
C LYS A 4 25.85 5.21 34.65
N LYS A 5 25.57 4.01 35.19
CA LYS A 5 24.74 2.99 34.55
C LYS A 5 23.31 3.55 34.40
N ARG A 6 22.79 3.61 33.17
CA ARG A 6 21.44 4.14 32.91
C ARG A 6 20.39 3.16 33.46
N VAL A 7 19.55 3.64 34.37
CA VAL A 7 18.40 2.88 34.88
C VAL A 7 17.33 2.81 33.78
N ARG A 8 16.85 1.59 33.49
CA ARG A 8 15.79 1.37 32.50
C ARG A 8 14.46 1.89 33.07
N ARG A 9 13.79 2.78 32.34
CA ARG A 9 12.46 3.29 32.72
C ARG A 9 11.35 2.34 32.26
N ALA A 10 10.17 2.46 32.86
CA ALA A 10 8.96 1.79 32.42
C ALA A 10 8.63 2.14 30.96
N ASN A 11 8.13 1.15 30.21
CA ASN A 11 7.65 1.34 28.86
C ASN A 11 6.31 2.10 28.86
N TYR A 12 6.00 2.78 27.76
CA TYR A 12 4.72 3.45 27.61
C TYR A 12 3.60 2.46 27.31
N THR A 13 2.46 2.64 27.97
CA THR A 13 1.24 1.86 27.71
C THR A 13 0.59 2.26 26.38
N ALA A 14 -0.38 1.48 25.91
CA ALA A 14 -1.15 1.85 24.72
C ALA A 14 -1.97 3.13 24.95
N GLU A 15 -2.61 3.25 26.12
CA GLU A 15 -3.40 4.41 26.53
C GLU A 15 -2.56 5.70 26.64
N GLU A 16 -1.33 5.59 27.15
CA GLU A 16 -0.42 6.73 27.18
C GLU A 16 -0.05 7.21 25.78
N ARG A 17 0.15 6.27 24.84
CA ARG A 17 0.44 6.61 23.43
C ARG A 17 -0.75 7.30 22.78
N THR A 18 -1.97 6.81 22.99
CA THR A 18 -3.18 7.44 22.44
C THR A 18 -3.39 8.83 23.05
N LEU A 19 -3.25 8.97 24.37
CA LEU A 19 -3.32 10.25 25.06
C LEU A 19 -2.31 11.27 24.49
N LEU A 20 -1.05 10.86 24.28
CA LEU A 20 -0.06 11.74 23.68
C LEU A 20 -0.44 12.15 22.26
N ALA A 21 -0.94 11.23 21.45
CA ALA A 21 -1.38 11.51 20.08
C ALA A 21 -2.53 12.55 20.06
N GLU A 22 -3.52 12.41 20.94
CA GLU A 22 -4.63 13.35 21.07
C GLU A 22 -4.16 14.74 21.50
N LEU A 23 -3.30 14.82 22.52
CA LEU A 23 -2.74 16.08 22.99
C LEU A 23 -1.93 16.78 21.89
N VAL A 24 -1.08 16.06 21.19
CA VAL A 24 -0.28 16.63 20.09
C VAL A 24 -1.18 17.07 18.93
N THR A 25 -2.26 16.34 18.65
CA THR A 25 -3.23 16.71 17.60
C THR A 25 -3.89 18.06 17.89
N LYS A 26 -4.26 18.33 19.15
CA LYS A 26 -4.81 19.64 19.58
C LYS A 26 -3.85 20.80 19.31
N TYR A 27 -2.54 20.57 19.47
CA TYR A 27 -1.48 21.57 19.22
C TYR A 27 -0.76 21.38 17.88
N LYS A 28 -1.32 20.59 16.95
CA LYS A 28 -0.67 20.22 15.67
C LYS A 28 -0.16 21.43 14.89
N HIS A 29 -0.98 22.48 14.81
CA HIS A 29 -0.69 23.72 14.10
C HIS A 29 0.56 24.45 14.62
N ILE A 30 0.99 24.19 15.85
CA ILE A 30 2.22 24.76 16.45
C ILE A 30 3.36 23.74 16.37
N ILE A 31 3.10 22.48 16.71
CA ILE A 31 4.14 21.44 16.80
C ILE A 31 4.72 21.08 15.43
N GLU A 32 3.85 20.90 14.43
CA GLU A 32 4.23 20.52 13.06
C GLU A 32 4.46 21.73 12.14
N ASP A 33 4.46 22.95 12.69
CA ASP A 33 4.83 24.15 11.96
C ASP A 33 6.28 24.06 11.47
N LYS A 34 6.54 24.27 10.18
CA LYS A 34 7.91 24.17 9.61
C LYS A 34 8.74 25.44 9.76
N ARG A 35 8.14 26.56 10.20
CA ARG A 35 8.84 27.84 10.31
C ARG A 35 9.97 27.78 11.33
N ILE A 36 11.09 28.40 10.97
CA ILE A 36 12.32 28.48 11.77
C ILE A 36 12.48 29.94 12.19
N GLY A 37 12.25 30.23 13.46
CA GLY A 37 12.38 31.57 14.02
C GLY A 37 12.18 31.55 15.53
N GLY A 38 12.83 32.46 16.26
CA GLY A 38 12.86 32.43 17.73
C GLY A 38 11.48 32.42 18.38
N ILE A 39 10.53 33.19 17.84
CA ILE A 39 9.13 33.23 18.31
C ILE A 39 8.46 31.87 18.14
N TYR A 40 8.60 31.23 16.98
CA TYR A 40 8.02 29.91 16.71
C TYR A 40 8.65 28.81 17.55
N ILE A 41 9.96 28.88 17.78
CA ILE A 41 10.69 27.95 18.66
C ILE A 41 10.17 28.07 20.10
N ARG A 42 9.99 29.31 20.60
CA ARG A 42 9.44 29.55 21.94
C ARG A 42 8.00 29.02 22.06
N LYS A 43 7.14 29.31 21.08
CA LYS A 43 5.76 28.77 21.03
C LYS A 43 5.72 27.24 21.05
N LYS A 44 6.60 26.57 20.30
CA LYS A 44 6.73 25.11 20.35
C LYS A 44 7.16 24.62 21.72
N LYS A 45 8.13 25.29 22.36
CA LYS A 45 8.60 24.94 23.71
C LYS A 45 7.47 25.07 24.74
N GLU A 46 6.70 26.14 24.68
CA GLU A 46 5.52 26.37 25.52
C GLU A 46 4.44 25.30 25.30
N ALA A 47 4.09 25.02 24.03
CA ALA A 47 3.12 23.99 23.68
C ALA A 47 3.53 22.61 24.22
N TRP A 48 4.80 22.23 24.07
CA TRP A 48 5.33 21.00 24.65
C TRP A 48 5.31 20.99 26.18
N GLY A 49 5.52 22.14 26.83
CA GLY A 49 5.35 22.28 28.27
C GLY A 49 3.92 22.00 28.74
N VAL A 50 2.93 22.54 28.01
CA VAL A 50 1.51 22.28 28.30
C VAL A 50 1.16 20.82 28.07
N ILE A 51 1.63 20.22 26.97
CA ILE A 51 1.43 18.79 26.68
C ILE A 51 2.04 17.94 27.79
N LYS A 52 3.27 18.24 28.23
CA LYS A 52 3.95 17.53 29.32
C LYS A 52 3.12 17.55 30.59
N ASN A 53 2.63 18.72 30.99
CA ASN A 53 1.85 18.85 32.22
C ASN A 53 0.56 18.03 32.13
N LYS A 54 -0.19 18.16 31.03
CA LYS A 54 -1.43 17.38 30.81
C LYS A 54 -1.16 15.88 30.76
N PHE A 55 -0.08 15.46 30.11
CA PHE A 55 0.31 14.07 30.03
C PHE A 55 0.66 13.53 31.41
N ASN A 56 1.53 14.22 32.16
CA ASN A 56 1.96 13.78 33.49
C ASN A 56 0.80 13.76 34.50
N SER A 57 -0.19 14.64 34.39
CA SER A 57 -1.41 14.60 35.21
C SER A 57 -2.27 13.36 34.98
N ASN A 58 -2.14 12.71 33.82
CA ASN A 58 -2.90 11.51 33.45
C ASN A 58 -2.00 10.26 33.31
N CYS A 59 -0.72 10.36 33.68
CA CYS A 59 0.26 9.32 33.45
C CYS A 59 0.30 8.33 34.62
N THR A 60 0.20 7.05 34.30
CA THR A 60 0.28 5.96 35.30
C THR A 60 1.72 5.47 35.46
N THR A 61 2.56 5.53 34.41
CA THR A 61 3.96 5.04 34.46
C THR A 61 4.96 6.04 35.06
N GLY A 62 4.48 7.15 35.63
CA GLY A 62 5.27 8.17 36.31
C GLY A 62 5.68 9.37 35.44
N PRO A 63 6.30 10.40 36.05
CA PRO A 63 6.54 11.67 35.38
C PRO A 63 7.58 11.56 34.25
N ARG A 64 7.27 12.22 33.12
CA ARG A 64 8.12 12.27 31.94
C ARG A 64 8.55 13.71 31.64
N GLU A 65 9.79 13.84 31.20
CA GLU A 65 10.29 15.09 30.61
C GLU A 65 9.86 15.27 29.15
N VAL A 66 9.84 16.53 28.71
CA VAL A 66 9.47 16.94 27.34
C VAL A 66 10.24 16.15 26.28
N GLU A 67 11.54 15.93 26.50
CA GLU A 67 12.41 15.23 25.55
C GLU A 67 11.95 13.80 25.30
N HIS A 68 11.49 13.11 26.35
CA HIS A 68 10.99 11.75 26.22
C HIS A 68 9.66 11.69 25.45
N LEU A 69 8.80 12.71 25.61
CA LEU A 69 7.53 12.79 24.89
C LEU A 69 7.75 13.12 23.41
N LYS A 70 8.71 14.00 23.11
CA LYS A 70 9.15 14.27 21.73
C LYS A 70 9.66 13.00 21.06
N ALA A 71 10.59 12.29 21.71
CA ALA A 71 11.13 11.04 21.20
C ALA A 71 10.03 9.98 21.00
N LEU A 72 9.08 9.86 21.94
CA LEU A 72 7.94 8.96 21.78
C LEU A 72 7.10 9.32 20.55
N TYR A 73 6.78 10.61 20.38
CA TYR A 73 5.99 11.08 19.26
C TYR A 73 6.69 10.87 17.91
N ASP A 74 8.00 11.15 17.83
CA ASP A 74 8.79 10.91 16.62
C ASP A 74 8.88 9.43 16.29
N ASN A 75 9.06 8.56 17.29
CA ASN A 75 9.02 7.12 17.11
C ASN A 75 7.64 6.65 16.62
N MET A 76 6.55 7.21 17.15
CA MET A 76 5.19 6.92 16.68
C MET A 76 5.00 7.32 15.21
N LYS A 77 5.45 8.52 14.82
CA LYS A 77 5.42 8.98 13.44
C LYS A 77 6.22 8.07 12.52
N GLN A 78 7.42 7.67 12.93
CA GLN A 78 8.26 6.78 12.14
C GLN A 78 7.63 5.40 11.99
N LYS A 79 7.11 4.83 13.07
CA LYS A 79 6.41 3.54 13.03
C LYS A 79 5.20 3.59 12.09
N SER A 80 4.39 4.64 12.18
CA SER A 80 3.25 4.85 11.28
C SER A 80 3.67 4.90 9.81
N ARG A 81 4.69 5.69 9.46
CA ARG A 81 5.23 5.74 8.09
C ARG A 81 5.72 4.38 7.59
N LYS A 82 6.39 3.61 8.45
CA LYS A 82 6.88 2.27 8.10
C LYS A 82 5.72 1.33 7.79
N THR A 83 4.68 1.31 8.62
CA THR A 83 3.50 0.47 8.40
C THR A 83 2.81 0.81 7.07
N VAL A 84 2.64 2.10 6.77
CA VAL A 84 2.05 2.52 5.48
C VAL A 84 2.92 2.06 4.30
N ALA A 85 4.23 2.25 4.36
CA ALA A 85 5.13 1.80 3.30
C ALA A 85 5.09 0.27 3.09
N GLU A 86 4.98 -0.50 4.17
CA GLU A 86 4.91 -1.96 4.12
C GLU A 86 3.57 -2.44 3.54
N ASN A 87 2.46 -1.78 3.88
CA ASN A 87 1.15 -2.05 3.27
C ASN A 87 1.18 -1.76 1.77
N ASN A 88 1.71 -0.60 1.35
CA ASN A 88 1.81 -0.25 -0.07
C ASN A 88 2.67 -1.26 -0.84
N LYS A 89 3.75 -1.77 -0.23
CA LYS A 89 4.58 -2.83 -0.82
C LYS A 89 3.80 -4.12 -0.99
N MET A 90 3.02 -4.52 0.02
CA MET A 90 2.18 -5.72 -0.06
C MET A 90 1.11 -5.60 -1.15
N GLU A 91 0.44 -4.45 -1.24
CA GLU A 91 -0.55 -4.19 -2.28
C GLU A 91 0.06 -4.29 -3.69
N TYR A 92 1.23 -3.72 -3.91
CA TYR A 92 1.96 -3.84 -5.17
C TYR A 92 2.29 -5.30 -5.53
N MET A 93 2.79 -6.08 -4.57
CA MET A 93 3.11 -7.49 -4.80
C MET A 93 1.85 -8.31 -5.12
N ASN A 94 0.75 -8.05 -4.40
CA ASN A 94 -0.52 -8.73 -4.63
C ASN A 94 -1.10 -8.43 -6.01
N SER A 95 -1.07 -7.16 -6.44
CA SER A 95 -1.49 -6.78 -7.80
C SER A 95 -0.67 -7.52 -8.85
N ARG A 96 0.66 -7.62 -8.65
CA ARG A 96 1.53 -8.31 -9.59
C ARG A 96 1.29 -9.82 -9.65
N VAL A 97 1.00 -10.45 -8.52
CA VAL A 97 0.60 -11.87 -8.47
C VAL A 97 -0.71 -12.07 -9.22
N GLN A 98 -1.70 -11.17 -9.06
CA GLN A 98 -2.95 -11.26 -9.80
C GLN A 98 -2.74 -11.14 -11.31
N ASP A 99 -1.83 -10.27 -11.77
CA ASP A 99 -1.53 -10.12 -13.19
C ASP A 99 -0.84 -11.37 -13.77
N ILE A 100 0.10 -11.98 -13.02
CA ILE A 100 0.73 -13.25 -13.40
C ILE A 100 -0.31 -14.38 -13.47
N VAL A 101 -1.17 -14.51 -12.45
CA VAL A 101 -2.21 -15.53 -12.41
C VAL A 101 -3.20 -15.36 -13.59
N LYS A 102 -3.57 -14.11 -13.94
CA LYS A 102 -4.38 -13.83 -15.13
C LYS A 102 -3.66 -14.21 -16.43
N GLN A 103 -2.36 -13.95 -16.53
CA GLN A 103 -1.55 -14.35 -17.68
C GLN A 103 -1.45 -15.88 -17.81
N GLU A 104 -1.13 -16.60 -16.72
CA GLU A 104 -1.07 -18.07 -16.73
C GLU A 104 -2.43 -18.70 -17.08
N HIS A 105 -3.54 -18.18 -16.55
CA HIS A 105 -4.87 -18.62 -16.94
C HIS A 105 -5.18 -18.33 -18.41
N GLY A 106 -4.76 -17.17 -18.92
CA GLY A 106 -4.87 -16.81 -20.34
C GLY A 106 -4.04 -17.72 -21.25
N GLU A 107 -2.80 -18.02 -20.88
CA GLU A 107 -1.92 -18.94 -21.61
C GLU A 107 -2.46 -20.37 -21.60
N LYS A 108 -2.96 -20.84 -20.46
CA LYS A 108 -3.61 -22.15 -20.36
C LYS A 108 -4.86 -22.23 -21.23
N ALA A 109 -5.72 -21.22 -21.19
CA ALA A 109 -6.89 -21.14 -22.06
C ALA A 109 -6.49 -21.17 -23.55
N PHE A 110 -5.50 -20.36 -23.95
CA PHE A 110 -4.98 -20.34 -25.33
C PHE A 110 -4.43 -21.71 -25.76
N ASN A 111 -3.66 -22.38 -24.90
CA ASN A 111 -3.11 -23.70 -25.19
C ASN A 111 -4.18 -24.78 -25.31
N ASN A 112 -5.18 -24.80 -24.42
CA ASN A 112 -6.33 -25.70 -24.51
C ASN A 112 -7.08 -25.53 -25.84
N PHE A 113 -7.35 -24.28 -26.24
CA PHE A 113 -8.01 -23.97 -27.52
C PHE A 113 -7.16 -24.36 -28.74
N LYS A 114 -5.84 -24.17 -28.67
CA LYS A 114 -4.93 -24.61 -29.73
C LYS A 114 -4.91 -26.12 -29.87
N GLU A 115 -4.87 -26.85 -28.75
CA GLU A 115 -4.94 -28.31 -28.75
C GLU A 115 -6.26 -28.82 -29.32
N ASP A 116 -7.39 -28.22 -28.92
CA ASP A 116 -8.72 -28.57 -29.42
C ASP A 116 -8.82 -28.39 -30.94
N LYS A 117 -8.33 -27.27 -31.50
CA LYS A 117 -8.25 -27.06 -32.95
C LYS A 117 -7.39 -28.10 -33.66
N VAL A 118 -6.26 -28.51 -33.07
CA VAL A 118 -5.38 -29.55 -33.63
C VAL A 118 -6.06 -30.92 -33.61
N GLN A 119 -6.81 -31.23 -32.55
CA GLN A 119 -7.51 -32.53 -32.41
C GLN A 119 -8.75 -32.62 -33.30
N MET A 120 -9.44 -31.50 -33.59
CA MET A 120 -10.54 -31.48 -34.58
C MET A 120 -10.09 -31.91 -35.99
N ASN A 121 -8.84 -31.61 -36.36
CA ASN A 121 -8.29 -31.95 -37.67
C ASN A 121 -7.71 -33.38 -37.74
N LYS A 122 -7.70 -34.12 -36.62
CA LYS A 122 -7.31 -35.53 -36.59
C LYS A 122 -8.56 -36.40 -36.77
N THR A 123 -8.89 -36.73 -38.01
CA THR A 123 -10.02 -37.59 -38.34
C THR A 123 -9.64 -39.07 -38.15
N GLY A 124 -9.91 -39.60 -36.97
CA GLY A 124 -9.98 -41.04 -36.67
C GLY A 124 -11.28 -41.34 -35.93
N GLU A 125 -11.74 -42.59 -35.94
CA GLU A 125 -13.08 -43.05 -35.51
C GLU A 125 -13.43 -42.87 -34.00
N GLY A 126 -12.73 -42.01 -33.26
CA GLY A 126 -12.97 -41.71 -31.85
C GLY A 126 -13.89 -40.50 -31.63
N VAL A 127 -14.71 -40.54 -30.58
CA VAL A 127 -15.51 -39.39 -30.13
C VAL A 127 -14.59 -38.33 -29.51
N TRP A 128 -14.40 -37.21 -30.21
CA TRP A 128 -13.62 -36.08 -29.72
C TRP A 128 -14.29 -35.41 -28.50
N LYS A 129 -13.49 -34.99 -27.52
CA LYS A 129 -13.93 -34.23 -26.34
C LYS A 129 -13.08 -32.97 -26.19
N PRO A 130 -13.67 -31.76 -26.17
CA PRO A 130 -12.92 -30.51 -25.99
C PRO A 130 -12.28 -30.45 -24.60
N LYS A 131 -11.05 -29.94 -24.54
CA LYS A 131 -10.36 -29.59 -23.29
C LYS A 131 -10.68 -28.17 -22.83
N SER A 132 -11.14 -27.29 -23.72
CA SER A 132 -11.56 -25.93 -23.38
C SER A 132 -12.78 -25.94 -22.45
N THR A 133 -12.71 -25.17 -21.36
CA THR A 133 -13.81 -25.00 -20.41
C THR A 133 -14.62 -23.73 -20.72
N ASP A 134 -15.87 -23.62 -20.26
CA ASP A 134 -16.69 -22.38 -20.39
C ASP A 134 -15.99 -21.13 -19.80
N CYS A 135 -15.23 -21.32 -18.73
CA CYS A 135 -14.37 -20.28 -18.15
C CYS A 135 -13.24 -19.85 -19.10
N ASP A 136 -12.65 -20.78 -19.85
CA ASP A 136 -11.58 -20.49 -20.81
C ASP A 136 -12.11 -19.65 -21.98
N SER A 137 -13.33 -19.96 -22.46
CA SER A 137 -14.04 -19.17 -23.48
C SER A 137 -14.27 -17.72 -23.02
N LYS A 138 -14.74 -17.53 -21.79
CA LYS A 138 -14.96 -16.20 -21.19
C LYS A 138 -13.64 -15.45 -21.00
N THR A 139 -12.59 -16.15 -20.58
CA THR A 139 -11.26 -15.57 -20.38
C THR A 139 -10.66 -15.10 -21.71
N LEU A 140 -10.77 -15.89 -22.79
CA LEU A 140 -10.32 -15.48 -24.12
C LEU A 140 -11.13 -14.33 -24.70
N ALA A 141 -12.45 -14.28 -24.47
CA ALA A 141 -13.29 -13.16 -24.90
C ALA A 141 -12.87 -11.83 -24.21
N VAL A 142 -12.40 -11.90 -22.95
CA VAL A 142 -11.87 -10.75 -22.21
C VAL A 142 -10.45 -10.37 -22.66
N ILE A 143 -9.64 -11.35 -23.09
CA ILE A 143 -8.26 -11.13 -23.59
C ILE A 143 -8.26 -10.61 -25.03
N GLN A 144 -9.28 -10.93 -25.83
CA GLN A 144 -9.43 -10.37 -27.16
C GLN A 144 -9.33 -8.85 -27.06
N VAL A 145 -8.26 -8.33 -27.67
CA VAL A 145 -7.96 -6.92 -27.71
C VAL A 145 -9.07 -6.27 -28.53
N GLU A 146 -10.05 -5.67 -27.85
CA GLU A 146 -10.98 -4.71 -28.45
C GLU A 146 -10.18 -3.45 -28.85
N VAL A 147 -9.32 -3.57 -29.85
CA VAL A 147 -8.74 -2.42 -30.55
C VAL A 147 -9.28 -2.51 -31.96
N GLU A 148 -10.36 -1.78 -32.19
CA GLU A 148 -10.64 -1.31 -33.53
C GLU A 148 -9.41 -0.50 -33.97
N PRO A 149 -8.76 -0.84 -35.10
CA PRO A 149 -7.61 -0.08 -35.56
C PRO A 149 -8.04 1.38 -35.70
N LEU A 150 -7.29 2.29 -35.08
CA LEU A 150 -7.54 3.72 -35.19
C LEU A 150 -7.63 4.06 -36.68
N PRO A 151 -8.76 4.62 -37.17
CA PRO A 151 -8.95 4.89 -38.58
C PRO A 151 -7.88 5.90 -39.02
N ASN A 152 -6.89 5.42 -39.76
CA ASN A 152 -5.81 6.24 -40.29
C ASN A 152 -6.20 6.67 -41.71
N PRO A 153 -6.62 7.93 -41.92
CA PRO A 153 -7.09 8.41 -43.23
C PRO A 153 -5.97 8.51 -44.28
N TYR A 154 -4.70 8.30 -43.90
CA TYR A 154 -3.55 8.33 -44.78
C TYR A 154 -2.91 6.95 -44.99
N ASP A 155 -3.48 5.89 -44.41
CA ASP A 155 -3.04 4.52 -44.62
C ASP A 155 -3.69 3.95 -45.89
N SER A 156 -2.88 3.36 -46.76
CA SER A 156 -3.36 2.83 -48.05
C SER A 156 -4.28 1.62 -47.88
N ASP A 157 -4.26 0.96 -46.71
CA ASP A 157 -5.13 -0.17 -46.37
C ASP A 157 -6.46 0.23 -45.70
N ALA A 158 -6.78 1.53 -45.61
CA ALA A 158 -8.05 2.00 -45.03
C ALA A 158 -9.32 1.42 -45.71
N ALA A 159 -9.21 0.94 -46.95
CA ALA A 159 -10.29 0.29 -47.67
C ALA A 159 -10.58 -1.14 -47.19
N TYR A 160 -9.65 -1.82 -46.51
CA TYR A 160 -9.79 -3.23 -46.12
C TYR A 160 -10.74 -3.45 -44.93
N PHE A 161 -11.01 -2.42 -44.13
CA PHE A 161 -11.82 -2.53 -42.91
C PHE A 161 -13.31 -2.25 -43.11
N LYS A 162 -13.77 -2.09 -44.36
CA LYS A 162 -15.19 -1.93 -44.72
C LYS A 162 -15.73 -3.22 -45.33
N ALA A 163 -16.05 -4.20 -44.50
CA ALA A 163 -16.83 -5.38 -44.87
C ALA A 163 -17.88 -5.67 -43.79
#